data_AF-A0A662HGJ9-F1
#
_entry.id   AF-A0A662HGJ9-F1
#
_cell.length_a   1.000
_cell.length_b   1.000
_cell.length_c   1.000
_cell.angle_alpha   90.00
_cell.angle_beta   90.00
_cell.angle_gamma   90.00
#
_symmetry.space_group_name_H-M   'P 1'
#
loop_
_entity.id
_entity.type
_entity.pdbx_description
1 polymer ?
#
loop_
_entity_poly.entity_id
_entity_poly.type
_entity_poly.pdbx_seq_one_letter_code
_entity_poly.pdbx_strand_id
1 'polypeptide(L)' 'MRKSHLFLKILNALWGKSEEAKHVARVLKVHGVNEGSKILEVGCGNGRIAINLAKLGYEVVGLDISVSR' A
#
# COMPACT_ATOMS: atom_id res chain seq x y z
N MET A 1 8.19 -13.65 16.40
CA MET A 1 7.22 -14.25 15.46
C MET A 1 5.81 -14.59 16.05
N ARG A 2 5.53 -14.47 17.35
CA ARG A 2 4.17 -14.76 17.90
C ARG A 2 3.15 -13.61 17.85
N LYS A 3 3.58 -12.36 17.58
CA LYS A 3 2.70 -11.16 17.60
C LYS A 3 2.32 -10.62 16.21
N SER A 4 2.96 -11.08 15.13
CA SER A 4 2.71 -10.61 13.76
C SER A 4 1.27 -10.86 13.30
N HIS A 5 0.69 -12.00 13.68
CA HIS A 5 -0.71 -12.30 13.36
C HIS A 5 -1.71 -11.31 13.97
N LEU A 6 -1.43 -10.78 15.18
CA LEU A 6 -2.28 -9.74 15.78
C LEU A 6 -2.15 -8.41 15.02
N PHE A 7 -0.94 -8.05 14.63
CA PHE A 7 -0.71 -6.86 13.81
C PHE A 7 -1.39 -6.98 12.43
N LEU A 8 -1.31 -8.15 11.79
CA LEU A 8 -2.00 -8.42 10.54
C LEU A 8 -3.51 -8.32 10.68
N LYS A 9 -4.10 -8.79 11.79
CA LYS A 9 -5.53 -8.60 12.08
C LYS A 9 -5.93 -7.12 12.12
N ILE A 10 -5.10 -6.28 12.76
CA ILE A 10 -5.32 -4.83 12.79
C ILE A 10 -5.22 -4.25 11.38
N LEU A 11 -4.17 -4.58 10.64
CA LEU A 11 -3.99 -4.10 9.26
C LEU A 11 -5.15 -4.55 8.34
N ASN A 12 -5.65 -5.77 8.51
CA ASN A 12 -6.79 -6.27 7.76
C ASN A 12 -8.09 -5.54 8.12
N ALA A 13 -8.32 -5.23 9.39
CA ALA A 13 -9.46 -4.41 9.81
C ALA A 13 -9.40 -2.98 9.22
N LEU A 14 -8.19 -2.47 9.00
CA LEU A 14 -7.96 -1.15 8.40
C LEU A 14 -7.97 -1.18 6.86
N TRP A 15 -8.13 -2.34 6.22
CA TRP A 15 -8.02 -2.44 4.75
C TRP A 15 -9.08 -1.66 4.00
N GLY A 16 -10.28 -1.56 4.55
CA GLY A 16 -11.37 -0.78 3.98
C GLY A 16 -11.14 0.74 4.02
N LYS A 17 -10.15 1.22 4.78
CA LYS A 17 -9.77 2.64 4.81
C LYS A 17 -8.82 2.95 3.66
N SER A 18 -9.37 3.31 2.50
CA SER A 18 -8.61 3.71 1.31
C SER A 18 -8.13 5.16 1.34
N GLU A 19 -8.50 5.94 2.36
CA GLU A 19 -8.18 7.37 2.44
C GLU A 19 -6.67 7.64 2.46
N GLU A 20 -5.87 6.79 3.10
CA GLU A 20 -4.41 6.96 3.12
C GLU A 20 -3.81 6.86 1.71
N ALA A 21 -4.25 5.90 0.88
CA ALA A 21 -3.79 5.78 -0.50
C ALA A 21 -4.18 7.01 -1.34
N LYS A 22 -5.34 7.62 -1.09
CA LYS A 22 -5.73 8.88 -1.75
C LYS A 22 -4.87 10.06 -1.30
N HIS A 23 -4.44 10.12 -0.03
CA HIS A 23 -3.48 11.13 0.43
C HIS A 23 -2.13 10.96 -0.26
N VAL A 24 -1.63 9.72 -0.35
CA VAL A 24 -0.39 9.42 -1.09
C VAL A 24 -0.51 9.81 -2.55
N ALA A 25 -1.60 9.42 -3.23
CA ALA A 25 -1.85 9.80 -4.63
C ALA A 25 -1.89 11.32 -4.85
N ARG A 26 -2.43 12.10 -3.90
CA ARG A 26 -2.40 13.57 -3.97
C ARG A 26 -0.97 14.12 -3.92
N VAL A 27 -0.14 13.62 -3.01
CA VAL A 27 1.27 14.02 -2.91
C VAL A 27 2.01 13.67 -4.21
N LEU A 28 1.85 12.44 -4.71
CA LEU A 28 2.44 11.98 -5.96
C LEU A 28 2.08 12.90 -7.14
N LYS A 29 0.79 13.25 -7.27
CA LYS A 29 0.30 14.14 -8.32
C LYS A 29 0.90 15.54 -8.25
N VAL A 30 1.05 16.10 -7.04
CA VAL A 30 1.72 17.41 -6.83
C VAL A 30 3.18 17.38 -7.32
N HIS A 31 3.82 16.22 -7.28
CA HIS A 31 5.19 16.01 -7.76
C HIS A 31 5.27 15.48 -9.21
N GLY A 32 4.18 15.53 -9.97
CA GLY A 32 4.15 15.12 -11.38
C GLY A 32 4.16 13.60 -11.61
N VAL A 33 3.96 12.80 -10.56
CA VAL A 33 3.76 11.35 -10.67
C VAL A 33 2.27 11.11 -10.88
N ASN A 34 1.90 10.85 -12.13
CA ASN A 34 0.52 10.71 -12.57
C ASN A 34 0.10 9.24 -12.69
N GLU A 35 -1.19 9.00 -12.98
CA GLU A 35 -1.71 7.68 -13.36
C GLU A 35 -0.85 7.04 -14.46
N GLY A 36 -0.65 5.72 -14.40
CA GLY A 36 0.25 4.98 -15.27
C GLY A 36 1.73 5.02 -14.86
N SER A 37 2.12 5.86 -13.90
CA SER A 37 3.51 5.85 -13.39
C SER A 37 3.83 4.57 -12.61
N LYS A 38 5.09 4.12 -12.71
CA LYS A 38 5.61 2.99 -11.94
C LYS A 38 5.94 3.40 -10.52
N ILE A 39 5.47 2.63 -9.53
CA ILE A 39 5.70 2.87 -8.11
C ILE A 39 6.25 1.62 -7.44
N LEU A 40 7.27 1.77 -6.60
CA LEU A 40 7.74 0.75 -5.68
C LEU A 40 7.31 1.11 -4.26
N GLU A 41 6.49 0.27 -3.64
CA GLU A 41 6.17 0.38 -2.21
C GLU A 41 7.04 -0.59 -1.40
N VAL A 42 7.92 -0.03 -0.56
CA VAL A 42 8.79 -0.79 0.34
C VAL A 42 8.13 -0.96 1.70
N GLY A 43 8.11 -2.19 2.22
CA GLY A 43 7.37 -2.52 3.43
C GLY A 43 5.86 -2.54 3.19
N CYS A 44 5.43 -3.08 2.05
CA CYS A 44 4.01 -3.03 1.65
C CYS A 44 3.08 -3.83 2.58
N GLY A 45 3.64 -4.70 3.43
CA GLY A 45 2.91 -5.57 4.33
C GLY A 45 1.87 -6.37 3.57
N ASN A 46 0.60 -6.15 3.92
CA ASN A 46 -0.51 -6.81 3.28
C ASN A 46 -0.96 -6.13 1.95
N GLY A 47 -0.42 -4.97 1.61
CA GLY A 47 -0.72 -4.26 0.35
C GLY A 47 -1.85 -3.25 0.46
N ARG A 48 -2.18 -2.83 1.69
CA ARG A 48 -3.25 -1.86 1.98
C ARG A 48 -3.14 -0.56 1.18
N ILE A 49 -1.92 -0.08 0.93
CA ILE A 49 -1.68 1.13 0.15
C ILE A 49 -1.36 0.77 -1.31
N ALA A 50 -0.41 -0.15 -1.58
CA ALA A 50 -0.06 -0.58 -2.93
C ALA A 50 -1.27 -0.96 -3.79
N ILE A 51 -2.17 -1.80 -3.27
CA ILE A 51 -3.34 -2.26 -4.05
C ILE A 51 -4.31 -1.11 -4.31
N ASN A 52 -4.48 -0.19 -3.34
CA ASN A 52 -5.35 0.96 -3.55
C ASN A 52 -4.72 2.00 -4.49
N LEU A 53 -3.41 2.17 -4.50
CA LEU A 53 -2.71 2.94 -5.54
C LEU A 53 -2.87 2.28 -6.92
N ALA A 54 -2.74 0.96 -7.01
CA ALA A 54 -2.99 0.25 -8.28
C ALA A 54 -4.44 0.48 -8.79
N LYS A 55 -5.44 0.44 -7.90
CA LYS A 55 -6.84 0.78 -8.23
C LYS A 55 -7.03 2.23 -8.66
N LEU A 56 -6.14 3.13 -8.28
CA LEU A 56 -6.12 4.53 -8.72
C LEU A 56 -5.35 4.71 -10.04
N GLY A 57 -4.92 3.63 -10.70
CA GLY A 57 -4.32 3.68 -12.04
C GLY A 57 -2.80 3.67 -12.07
N TYR A 58 -2.11 3.54 -10.94
CA TYR A 58 -0.65 3.42 -10.90
C TYR A 58 -0.18 1.98 -11.20
N GLU A 59 1.02 1.82 -11.78
CA GLU A 59 1.66 0.51 -11.92
C GLU A 59 2.52 0.23 -10.68
N VAL A 60 2.00 -0.55 -9.74
CA VAL A 60 2.61 -0.69 -8.41
C VAL A 60 3.28 -2.05 -8.22
N VAL A 61 4.53 -2.03 -7.77
CA VAL A 61 5.26 -3.19 -7.24
C VAL A 61 5.35 -3.05 -5.72
N GLY A 62 4.82 -4.03 -4.99
CA GLY A 62 4.96 -4.12 -3.54
C GLY A 62 6.11 -5.04 -3.15
N LEU A 63 6.98 -4.58 -2.23
CA LEU A 63 8.07 -5.37 -1.66
C LEU A 63 7.94 -5.38 -0.14
N ASP A 64 7.95 -6.57 0.45
CA ASP A 64 8.04 -6.74 1.90
C ASP A 64 8.95 -7.93 2.22
N ILE A 65 9.85 -7.76 3.19
CA ILE A 65 10.79 -8.81 3.60
C ILE A 65 10.15 -9.82 4.57
N SER A 66 8.97 -9.50 5.10
CA SER A 66 8.26 -10.37 6.01
C SER A 66 7.68 -11.56 5.24
N VAL A 67 8.12 -12.76 5.63
CA VAL A 67 7.51 -13.99 5.15
C VAL A 67 6.27 -14.22 5.99
N SER A 68 5.09 -14.04 5.40
CA SER A 68 3.82 -14.36 6.06
C SER A 68 3.74 -15.87 6.24
N ARG A 69 4.07 -16.35 7.45
CA ARG A 69 3.79 -17.70 7.95
C ARG A 69 2.88 -17.60 9.17
#